data_AF-A0A174PLP0-F1
#
_entry.id   AF-A0A174PLP0-F1
#
_cell.length_a   1.000
_cell.length_b   1.000
_cell.length_c   1.000
_cell.angle_alpha   90.00
_cell.angle_beta   90.00
_cell.angle_gamma   90.00
#
_symmetry.space_group_name_H-M   'P 1'
#
loop_
_entity.id
_entity.type
_entity.pdbx_description
1 polymer ?
#
loop_
_entity_poly.entity_id
_entity_poly.type
_entity_poly.pdbx_seq_one_letter_code
_entity_poly.pdbx_strand_id
1 'polypeptide(L)'
;MKAKKVMMTVLAAVSVLSMSANVMAAGSITNAVDTNKVTASTVTKKIVGDKTEIATEDVDVKLEEVEADTFETDIQKEVDILNQSDADTTVESAFETVFGVENIPQVDFYEAAELTQENMDLSEFKFLSPVMNLIIEGEPSEENIVEVTFTVNNLTDKIEPFMLHRCEEHGWEILKAEKVGDNQIKVGFHSAGGPVAVIYRELPEDVGETETDVVAP
;
A
#
# COMPACT_ATOMS: atom_id res chain seq x y z
N MET A 1 32.61 70.78 6.29
CA MET A 1 32.74 69.81 7.42
C MET A 1 31.37 69.67 8.06
N LYS A 2 30.71 68.53 8.23
CA LYS A 2 30.90 67.13 7.83
C LYS A 2 29.48 66.57 7.69
N ALA A 3 29.18 65.94 6.55
CA ALA A 3 27.92 65.22 6.33
C ALA A 3 27.87 63.98 7.24
N LYS A 4 26.78 63.79 7.99
CA LYS A 4 26.46 62.49 8.60
C LYS A 4 25.40 61.83 7.74
N LYS A 5 25.86 60.79 7.05
CA LYS A 5 25.12 59.93 6.11
C LYS A 5 23.90 59.32 6.80
N VAL A 6 22.77 59.46 6.12
CA VAL A 6 21.66 58.51 6.16
C VAL A 6 22.16 57.21 5.53
N MET A 7 22.09 56.10 6.25
CA MET A 7 22.19 54.76 5.65
C MET A 7 20.91 54.03 5.98
N MET A 8 19.94 54.12 5.05
CA MET A 8 18.89 53.13 4.91
C MET A 8 19.57 51.85 4.44
N THR A 9 19.68 50.87 5.32
CA THR A 9 20.07 49.51 4.95
C THR A 9 18.83 48.83 4.42
N VAL A 10 18.67 48.80 3.10
CA VAL A 10 17.72 47.91 2.43
C VAL A 10 18.24 46.49 2.65
N LEU A 11 17.63 45.74 3.57
CA LEU A 11 17.78 44.29 3.56
C LEU A 11 17.07 43.77 2.32
N ALA A 12 17.85 43.30 1.35
CA ALA A 12 17.34 42.48 0.27
C ALA A 12 16.78 41.19 0.90
N ALA A 13 15.46 41.07 0.91
CA ALA A 13 14.79 39.80 1.20
C ALA A 13 15.10 38.84 0.06
N VAL A 14 16.14 38.03 0.21
CA VAL A 14 16.34 36.83 -0.59
C VAL A 14 15.46 35.76 0.03
N SER A 15 14.16 35.80 -0.26
CA SER A 15 13.31 34.62 -0.04
C SER A 15 13.68 33.62 -1.13
N VAL A 16 14.49 32.65 -0.73
CA VAL A 16 14.84 31.46 -1.48
C VAL A 16 13.54 30.89 -2.04
N LEU A 17 13.46 30.76 -3.37
CA LEU A 17 12.46 29.91 -4.01
C LEU A 17 12.66 28.53 -3.37
N SER A 18 11.73 28.10 -2.51
CA SER A 18 11.62 26.71 -2.11
C SER A 18 11.45 25.94 -3.41
N MET A 19 12.55 25.36 -3.89
CA MET A 19 12.49 24.41 -4.98
C MET A 19 11.54 23.33 -4.49
N SER A 20 10.37 23.27 -5.11
CA SER A 20 9.43 22.17 -5.00
C SER A 20 10.26 20.90 -4.94
N ALA A 21 10.20 20.21 -3.80
CA ALA A 21 10.64 18.83 -3.76
C ALA A 21 9.89 18.16 -4.90
N ASN A 22 10.63 17.76 -5.92
CA ASN A 22 10.08 16.80 -6.86
C ASN A 22 9.74 15.61 -5.97
N VAL A 23 8.44 15.42 -5.70
CA VAL A 23 7.91 14.12 -5.32
C VAL A 23 8.54 13.20 -6.36
N MET A 24 9.49 12.38 -5.92
CA MET A 24 10.11 11.40 -6.79
C MET A 24 8.94 10.53 -7.19
N ALA A 25 8.50 10.67 -8.45
CA ALA A 25 7.43 9.89 -9.03
C ALA A 25 7.63 8.45 -8.56
N ALA A 26 6.60 7.89 -7.94
CA ALA A 26 6.55 6.47 -7.70
C ALA A 26 7.04 5.81 -8.99
N GLY A 27 8.09 4.99 -8.89
CA GLY A 27 8.59 4.26 -10.06
C GLY A 27 7.41 3.58 -10.76
N SER A 28 7.52 3.34 -12.06
CA SER A 28 6.46 2.69 -12.84
C SER A 28 5.77 1.59 -12.04
N ILE A 29 4.44 1.58 -12.01
CA ILE A 29 3.66 0.51 -11.34
C ILE A 29 4.03 -0.86 -11.92
N THR A 30 4.42 -0.90 -13.20
CA THR A 30 4.93 -2.10 -13.87
C THR A 30 6.21 -2.61 -13.19
N ASN A 31 6.23 -3.90 -12.81
CA ASN A 31 7.32 -4.54 -12.05
C ASN A 31 7.52 -4.01 -10.62
N ALA A 32 6.55 -3.28 -10.06
CA ALA A 32 6.64 -2.84 -8.67
C ALA A 32 6.61 -4.00 -7.67
N VAL A 33 6.00 -5.13 -8.05
CA VAL A 33 6.02 -6.39 -7.30
C VAL A 33 6.71 -7.46 -8.13
N ASP A 34 7.64 -8.21 -7.53
CA ASP A 34 8.31 -9.34 -8.17
C ASP A 34 7.43 -10.57 -8.05
N THR A 35 6.69 -10.88 -9.11
CA THR A 35 5.74 -12.01 -9.20
C THR A 35 6.41 -13.37 -9.01
N ASN A 36 7.73 -13.47 -9.19
CA ASN A 36 8.50 -14.70 -8.98
C ASN A 36 9.03 -14.84 -7.54
N LYS A 37 8.80 -13.85 -6.68
CA LYS A 37 9.25 -13.83 -5.28
C LYS A 37 8.10 -13.56 -4.33
N VAL A 38 7.14 -14.47 -4.40
CA VAL A 38 6.03 -14.60 -3.47
C VAL A 38 6.15 -15.92 -2.73
N THR A 39 5.95 -15.91 -1.41
CA THR A 39 5.97 -17.11 -0.57
C THR A 39 4.81 -17.04 0.42
N ALA A 40 4.19 -18.18 0.74
CA ALA A 40 3.07 -18.22 1.67
C ALA A 40 3.31 -19.27 2.76
N SER A 41 2.75 -19.01 3.94
CA SER A 41 2.78 -19.94 5.05
C SER A 41 1.55 -19.79 5.94
N THR A 42 1.10 -20.87 6.54
CA THR A 42 0.08 -20.86 7.62
C THR A 42 0.75 -21.03 8.97
N VAL A 43 0.15 -20.45 10.01
CA VAL A 43 0.60 -20.61 11.40
C VAL A 43 -0.49 -21.29 12.20
N THR A 44 -0.30 -22.58 12.48
CA THR A 44 -1.22 -23.34 13.33
C THR A 44 -0.75 -23.29 14.78
N LYS A 45 -1.62 -22.80 15.68
CA LYS A 45 -1.41 -22.89 17.14
C LYS A 45 -2.13 -24.12 17.67
N LYS A 46 -1.36 -25.08 18.20
CA LYS A 46 -1.90 -26.29 18.83
C LYS A 46 -1.64 -26.26 20.33
N ILE A 47 -2.68 -26.48 21.13
CA ILE A 47 -2.53 -26.64 22.58
C ILE A 47 -2.35 -28.13 22.88
N VAL A 48 -1.19 -28.51 23.43
CA VAL A 48 -0.87 -29.89 23.85
C VAL A 48 -0.62 -29.88 25.37
N GLY A 49 -1.67 -30.18 26.13
CA GLY A 49 -1.66 -30.03 27.59
C GLY A 49 -1.63 -28.55 28.00
N ASP A 50 -0.67 -28.16 28.85
CA ASP A 50 -0.48 -26.75 29.28
C ASP A 50 0.49 -25.96 28.37
N LYS A 51 0.87 -26.52 27.21
CA LYS A 51 1.82 -25.91 26.28
C LYS A 51 1.15 -25.54 24.96
N THR A 52 1.46 -24.35 24.46
CA THR A 52 1.16 -23.92 23.09
C THR A 52 2.32 -24.29 22.19
N GLU A 53 2.07 -25.15 21.21
CA GLU A 53 2.97 -25.43 20.10
C GLU A 53 2.55 -24.57 18.90
N ILE A 54 3.52 -23.93 18.25
CA ILE A 54 3.30 -23.15 17.03
C ILE A 54 3.96 -23.95 15.90
N ALA A 55 3.16 -24.35 14.91
CA ALA A 55 3.64 -24.97 13.69
C ALA A 55 3.46 -23.98 12.53
N THR A 56 4.49 -23.87 11.69
CA THR A 56 4.42 -23.11 10.44
C THR A 56 4.53 -24.10 9.29
N GLU A 57 3.60 -24.03 8.35
CA GLU A 57 3.58 -24.89 7.18
C GLU A 57 3.63 -24.02 5.92
N ASP A 58 4.54 -24.35 4.99
CA ASP A 58 4.64 -23.66 3.72
C ASP A 58 3.41 -23.98 2.86
N VAL A 59 2.88 -22.95 2.21
CA VAL A 59 1.73 -23.03 1.32
C VAL A 59 2.15 -22.63 -0.08
N ASP A 60 1.71 -23.39 -1.08
CA ASP A 60 1.95 -23.05 -2.48
C ASP A 60 1.16 -21.80 -2.85
N VAL A 61 1.85 -20.83 -3.44
CA VAL A 61 1.29 -19.54 -3.84
C VAL A 61 1.82 -19.14 -5.20
N LYS A 62 0.96 -18.52 -6.00
CA LYS A 62 1.33 -17.90 -7.28
C LYS A 62 0.80 -16.49 -7.33
N LEU A 63 1.58 -15.62 -7.95
CA LEU A 63 1.17 -14.27 -8.30
C LEU A 63 1.40 -14.09 -9.79
N GLU A 64 0.35 -13.78 -10.51
CA GLU A 64 0.35 -13.73 -11.97
C GLU A 64 -0.15 -12.37 -12.46
N GLU A 65 0.35 -11.93 -13.61
CA GLU A 65 -0.27 -10.80 -14.31
C GLU A 65 -1.68 -11.21 -14.76
N VAL A 66 -2.59 -10.25 -14.78
CA VAL A 66 -3.98 -10.53 -15.17
C VAL A 66 -4.08 -10.49 -16.69
N GLU A 67 -4.35 -11.64 -17.28
CA GLU A 67 -4.66 -11.79 -18.70
C GLU A 67 -6.17 -11.69 -18.93
N ALA A 68 -6.60 -11.57 -20.20
CA ALA A 68 -8.01 -11.62 -20.54
C ALA A 68 -8.64 -12.95 -20.10
N ASP A 69 -9.89 -12.89 -19.62
CA ASP A 69 -10.68 -14.03 -19.14
C ASP A 69 -10.08 -14.76 -17.91
N THR A 70 -9.22 -14.09 -17.13
CA THR A 70 -8.70 -14.61 -15.86
C THR A 70 -9.80 -14.69 -14.80
N PHE A 71 -10.65 -13.66 -14.72
CA PHE A 71 -11.76 -13.57 -13.78
C PHE A 71 -13.12 -13.61 -14.47
N GLU A 72 -14.19 -13.76 -13.68
CA GLU A 72 -15.56 -13.58 -14.18
C GLU A 72 -15.73 -12.20 -14.83
N THR A 73 -16.65 -12.11 -15.79
CA THR A 73 -16.77 -10.97 -16.71
C THR A 73 -16.88 -9.61 -16.01
N ASP A 74 -17.57 -9.52 -14.87
CA ASP A 74 -17.72 -8.23 -14.18
C ASP A 74 -16.46 -7.88 -13.38
N ILE A 75 -15.85 -8.84 -12.69
CA ILE A 75 -14.57 -8.66 -12.01
C ILE A 75 -13.45 -8.33 -13.00
N GLN A 76 -13.41 -9.01 -14.15
CA GLN A 76 -12.42 -8.74 -15.20
C GLN A 76 -12.50 -7.29 -15.68
N LYS A 77 -13.70 -6.73 -15.88
CA LYS A 77 -13.86 -5.33 -16.27
C LYS A 77 -13.35 -4.37 -15.20
N GLU A 78 -13.65 -4.65 -13.92
CA GLU A 78 -13.13 -3.84 -12.81
C GLU A 78 -11.60 -3.83 -12.86
N VAL A 79 -10.98 -5.00 -12.92
CA VAL A 79 -9.53 -5.17 -12.96
C VAL A 79 -8.90 -4.50 -14.19
N ASP A 80 -9.49 -4.67 -15.38
CA ASP A 80 -8.99 -4.07 -16.62
C ASP A 80 -8.98 -2.53 -16.53
N ILE A 81 -10.01 -1.92 -15.94
CA ILE A 81 -10.09 -0.47 -15.74
C ILE A 81 -9.05 -0.01 -14.70
N LEU A 82 -8.92 -0.72 -13.59
CA LEU A 82 -7.92 -0.41 -12.56
C LEU A 82 -6.50 -0.48 -13.15
N ASN A 83 -6.20 -1.49 -13.96
CA ASN A 83 -4.90 -1.65 -14.62
C ASN A 83 -4.62 -0.64 -15.73
N GLN A 84 -5.63 0.08 -16.21
CA GLN A 84 -5.50 1.19 -17.16
C GLN A 84 -5.35 2.55 -16.48
N SER A 85 -5.48 2.63 -15.15
CA SER A 85 -5.37 3.88 -14.41
C SER A 85 -3.94 4.39 -14.37
N ASP A 86 -3.77 5.72 -14.40
CA ASP A 86 -2.44 6.34 -14.29
C ASP A 86 -1.86 6.08 -12.89
N ALA A 87 -0.52 5.96 -12.80
CA ALA A 87 0.18 5.65 -11.55
C ALA A 87 -0.06 6.67 -10.41
N ASP A 88 -0.38 7.91 -10.75
CA ASP A 88 -0.66 8.98 -9.77
C ASP A 88 -2.16 9.06 -9.39
N THR A 89 -3.01 8.21 -9.95
CA THR A 89 -4.45 8.15 -9.66
C THR A 89 -4.67 7.59 -8.25
N THR A 90 -5.59 8.20 -7.50
CA THR A 90 -6.02 7.66 -6.21
C THR A 90 -6.88 6.42 -6.40
N VAL A 91 -6.97 5.57 -5.38
CA VAL A 91 -7.86 4.40 -5.41
C VAL A 91 -9.31 4.86 -5.58
N GLU A 92 -9.71 5.97 -4.94
CA GLU A 92 -11.04 6.56 -5.13
C GLU A 92 -11.33 6.90 -6.59
N SER A 93 -10.47 7.68 -7.27
CA SER A 93 -10.71 8.09 -8.67
C SER A 93 -10.67 6.91 -9.64
N ALA A 94 -9.86 5.89 -9.36
CA ALA A 94 -9.89 4.65 -10.12
C ALA A 94 -11.24 3.94 -9.93
N PHE A 95 -11.74 3.85 -8.70
CA PHE A 95 -13.04 3.25 -8.38
C PHE A 95 -14.22 4.05 -8.96
N GLU A 96 -14.14 5.38 -8.99
CA GLU A 96 -15.12 6.24 -9.69
C GLU A 96 -15.23 5.89 -11.18
N THR A 97 -14.11 5.53 -11.81
CA THR A 97 -14.09 5.12 -13.22
C THR A 97 -14.74 3.75 -13.42
N VAL A 98 -14.58 2.85 -12.45
CA VAL A 98 -15.16 1.49 -12.47
C VAL A 98 -16.65 1.51 -12.17
N PHE A 99 -17.06 2.12 -11.07
CA PHE A 99 -18.41 2.01 -10.49
C PHE A 99 -19.28 3.26 -10.71
N GLY A 100 -18.66 4.40 -11.04
CA GLY A 100 -19.29 5.70 -11.04
C GLY A 100 -19.27 6.36 -9.65
N VAL A 101 -19.22 7.69 -9.63
CA VAL A 101 -19.07 8.54 -8.42
C VAL A 101 -20.11 8.23 -7.33
N GLU A 102 -21.32 7.83 -7.70
CA GLU A 102 -22.40 7.56 -6.74
C GLU A 102 -22.45 6.10 -6.24
N ASN A 103 -21.65 5.19 -6.81
CA ASN A 103 -21.72 3.75 -6.51
C ASN A 103 -20.36 3.16 -6.12
N ILE A 104 -19.41 3.98 -5.67
CA ILE A 104 -18.15 3.48 -5.11
C ILE A 104 -18.50 2.53 -3.94
N PRO A 105 -18.02 1.28 -3.95
CA PRO A 105 -18.28 0.35 -2.86
C PRO A 105 -17.61 0.85 -1.57
N GLN A 106 -18.24 0.57 -0.43
CA GLN A 106 -17.58 0.69 0.86
C GLN A 106 -16.41 -0.29 0.89
N VAL A 107 -15.22 0.19 1.26
CA VAL A 107 -14.02 -0.63 1.41
C VAL A 107 -13.56 -0.54 2.85
N ASP A 108 -13.55 -1.69 3.51
CA ASP A 108 -13.18 -1.81 4.92
C ASP A 108 -11.72 -2.28 5.07
N PHE A 109 -11.15 -2.01 6.24
CA PHE A 109 -9.77 -2.35 6.57
C PHE A 109 -9.71 -3.49 7.59
N TYR A 110 -8.96 -4.54 7.25
CA TYR A 110 -8.82 -5.76 8.04
C TYR A 110 -7.35 -6.04 8.41
N GLU A 111 -7.15 -6.59 9.61
CA GLU A 111 -5.90 -7.16 10.08
C GLU A 111 -6.15 -8.60 10.52
N ALA A 112 -5.53 -9.57 9.84
CA ALA A 112 -5.72 -11.01 10.11
C ALA A 112 -7.21 -11.43 10.17
N ALA A 113 -8.01 -10.97 9.19
CA ALA A 113 -9.48 -11.11 9.10
C ALA A 113 -10.30 -10.40 10.17
N GLU A 114 -9.69 -9.65 11.09
CA GLU A 114 -10.44 -8.82 12.03
C GLU A 114 -10.66 -7.42 11.45
N LEU A 115 -11.93 -7.01 11.39
CA LEU A 115 -12.32 -5.66 10.97
C LEU A 115 -11.70 -4.64 11.92
N THR A 116 -10.86 -3.77 11.38
CA THR A 116 -10.13 -2.74 12.13
C THR A 116 -10.74 -1.36 11.92
N GLN A 117 -11.18 -1.05 10.70
CA GLN A 117 -11.83 0.21 10.38
C GLN A 117 -12.83 0.04 9.23
N GLU A 118 -14.04 0.58 9.41
CA GLU A 118 -15.04 0.64 8.34
C GLU A 118 -14.82 1.87 7.46
N ASN A 119 -15.17 1.74 6.17
CA ASN A 119 -15.26 2.82 5.20
C ASN A 119 -14.00 3.69 5.15
N MET A 120 -12.92 3.09 4.70
CA MET A 120 -11.63 3.76 4.48
C MET A 120 -11.76 4.92 3.49
N ASP A 121 -11.03 6.00 3.75
CA ASP A 121 -10.93 7.10 2.79
C ASP A 121 -10.00 6.71 1.64
N LEU A 122 -10.58 6.25 0.53
CA LEU A 122 -9.85 5.79 -0.65
C LEU A 122 -9.07 6.91 -1.36
N SER A 123 -9.34 8.18 -1.03
CA SER A 123 -8.61 9.32 -1.58
C SER A 123 -7.18 9.44 -1.02
N GLU A 124 -6.91 8.83 0.14
CA GLU A 124 -5.57 8.80 0.75
C GLU A 124 -4.63 7.79 0.08
N PHE A 125 -5.16 6.87 -0.73
CA PHE A 125 -4.41 5.75 -1.27
C PHE A 125 -4.10 5.92 -2.76
N LYS A 126 -2.92 5.47 -3.17
CA LYS A 126 -2.48 5.33 -4.56
C LYS A 126 -2.00 3.92 -4.84
N PHE A 127 -1.98 3.52 -6.10
CA PHE A 127 -1.45 2.23 -6.51
C PHE A 127 0.08 2.24 -6.52
N LEU A 128 0.68 1.27 -5.82
CA LEU A 128 2.11 0.98 -5.94
C LEU A 128 2.37 -0.06 -7.04
N SER A 129 1.40 -0.96 -7.28
CA SER A 129 1.46 -2.01 -8.30
C SER A 129 0.19 -2.03 -9.16
N PRO A 130 0.21 -2.65 -10.35
CA PRO A 130 -1.03 -3.07 -11.01
C PRO A 130 -1.77 -4.09 -10.13
N VAL A 131 -3.03 -4.31 -10.48
CA VAL A 131 -3.82 -5.44 -10.01
C VAL A 131 -3.30 -6.72 -10.68
N MET A 132 -2.98 -7.70 -9.84
CA MET A 132 -2.46 -9.03 -10.18
C MET A 132 -3.44 -10.11 -9.70
N ASN A 133 -3.28 -11.33 -10.20
CA ASN A 133 -4.02 -12.49 -9.74
C ASN A 133 -3.19 -13.26 -8.70
N LEU A 134 -3.66 -13.29 -7.46
CA LEU A 134 -3.10 -14.13 -6.40
C LEU A 134 -3.83 -15.46 -6.38
N ILE A 135 -3.09 -16.56 -6.33
CA ILE A 135 -3.64 -17.91 -6.16
C ILE A 135 -2.94 -18.52 -4.95
N ILE A 136 -3.72 -18.88 -3.94
CA ILE A 136 -3.25 -19.56 -2.74
C ILE A 136 -3.80 -20.98 -2.78
N GLU A 137 -2.92 -21.98 -2.84
CA GLU A 137 -3.33 -23.37 -2.74
C GLU A 137 -3.73 -23.70 -1.29
N GLY A 138 -4.87 -24.38 -1.10
CA GLY A 138 -5.39 -24.72 0.22
C GLY A 138 -6.74 -24.07 0.51
N GLU A 139 -7.12 -24.02 1.79
CA GLU A 139 -8.41 -23.47 2.24
C GLU A 139 -8.16 -22.39 3.31
N PRO A 140 -7.75 -21.17 2.88
CA PRO A 140 -7.68 -20.02 3.79
C PRO A 140 -9.08 -19.69 4.33
N SER A 141 -9.13 -19.23 5.58
CA SER A 141 -10.37 -18.79 6.23
C SER A 141 -10.04 -17.82 7.37
N GLU A 142 -11.07 -17.23 7.99
CA GLU A 142 -10.87 -16.39 9.18
C GLU A 142 -10.19 -17.14 10.33
N GLU A 143 -10.44 -18.46 10.46
CA GLU A 143 -9.79 -19.31 11.47
C GLU A 143 -8.41 -19.82 11.03
N ASN A 144 -8.12 -19.79 9.71
CA ASN A 144 -6.91 -20.29 9.09
C ASN A 144 -6.33 -19.27 8.11
N ILE A 145 -5.75 -18.21 8.66
CA ILE A 145 -5.11 -17.16 7.87
C ILE A 145 -3.83 -17.67 7.22
N VAL A 146 -3.69 -17.42 5.92
CA VAL A 146 -2.44 -17.63 5.19
C VAL A 146 -1.67 -16.32 5.12
N GLU A 147 -0.45 -16.31 5.66
CA GLU A 147 0.46 -15.18 5.53
C GLU A 147 1.24 -15.28 4.21
N VAL A 148 1.02 -14.32 3.31
CA VAL A 148 1.74 -14.21 2.04
C VAL A 148 2.75 -13.07 2.11
N THR A 149 4.01 -13.37 1.78
CA THR A 149 5.09 -12.39 1.69
C THR A 149 5.34 -12.02 0.24
N PHE A 150 5.30 -10.71 -0.05
CA PHE A 150 5.52 -10.13 -1.36
C PHE A 150 6.83 -9.36 -1.39
N THR A 151 7.55 -9.45 -2.48
CA THR A 151 8.71 -8.60 -2.75
C THR A 151 8.29 -7.38 -3.57
N VAL A 152 8.37 -6.19 -2.98
CA VAL A 152 7.89 -4.92 -3.52
C VAL A 152 9.08 -4.01 -3.83
N ASN A 153 9.48 -3.95 -5.10
CA ASN A 153 10.68 -3.26 -5.58
C ASN A 153 10.66 -1.75 -5.33
N ASN A 154 9.48 -1.14 -5.29
CA ASN A 154 9.30 0.31 -5.11
C ASN A 154 8.94 0.69 -3.66
N LEU A 155 9.11 -0.21 -2.69
CA LEU A 155 8.86 0.10 -1.29
C LEU A 155 9.90 1.10 -0.77
N THR A 156 9.43 2.14 -0.08
CA THR A 156 10.30 3.16 0.54
C THR A 156 9.85 3.46 1.96
N ASP A 157 10.69 4.15 2.73
CA ASP A 157 10.38 4.53 4.11
C ASP A 157 9.44 5.75 4.20
N LYS A 158 9.06 6.33 3.05
CA LYS A 158 8.17 7.49 2.96
C LYS A 158 6.70 7.12 2.72
N ILE A 159 6.42 5.84 2.59
CA ILE A 159 5.08 5.34 2.28
C ILE A 159 4.70 4.25 3.28
N GLU A 160 3.42 4.16 3.57
CA GLU A 160 2.85 3.03 4.29
C GLU A 160 2.13 2.12 3.28
N PRO A 161 2.61 0.88 3.08
CA PRO A 161 1.99 -0.06 2.15
C PRO A 161 0.77 -0.74 2.78
N PHE A 162 -0.18 -1.10 1.93
CA PHE A 162 -1.34 -1.93 2.22
C PHE A 162 -1.62 -2.85 1.02
N MET A 163 -2.49 -3.84 1.20
CA MET A 163 -2.96 -4.68 0.10
C MET A 163 -4.43 -4.38 -0.17
N LEU A 164 -4.73 -3.89 -1.36
CA LEU A 164 -6.10 -3.93 -1.88
C LEU A 164 -6.34 -5.36 -2.37
N HIS A 165 -7.35 -6.03 -1.83
CA HIS A 165 -7.73 -7.37 -2.22
C HIS A 165 -9.22 -7.41 -2.54
N ARG A 166 -9.63 -8.23 -3.51
CA ARG A 166 -11.03 -8.55 -3.72
C ARG A 166 -11.29 -10.01 -3.37
N CYS A 167 -12.10 -10.26 -2.34
CA CYS A 167 -12.57 -11.59 -1.97
C CYS A 167 -14.06 -11.77 -2.30
N GLU A 168 -14.56 -13.01 -2.26
CA GLU A 168 -15.97 -13.31 -2.57
C GLU A 168 -16.94 -12.80 -1.50
N GLU A 169 -16.51 -12.79 -0.24
CA GLU A 169 -17.36 -12.46 0.91
C GLU A 169 -17.52 -10.95 1.12
N HIS A 170 -16.41 -10.21 1.08
CA HIS A 170 -16.39 -8.78 1.39
C HIS A 170 -16.35 -7.87 0.16
N GLY A 171 -16.12 -8.43 -1.04
CA GLY A 171 -15.83 -7.62 -2.22
C GLY A 171 -14.43 -7.01 -2.11
N TRP A 172 -14.28 -5.72 -2.41
CA TRP A 172 -13.01 -5.00 -2.28
C TRP A 172 -12.74 -4.64 -0.81
N GLU A 173 -11.57 -5.00 -0.31
CA GLU A 173 -11.12 -4.78 1.06
C GLU A 173 -9.65 -4.33 1.07
N ILE A 174 -9.25 -3.63 2.13
CA ILE A 174 -7.85 -3.28 2.39
C ILE A 174 -7.35 -4.17 3.52
N LEU A 175 -6.24 -4.87 3.27
CA LEU A 175 -5.57 -5.71 4.25
C LEU A 175 -4.32 -5.04 4.77
N LYS A 176 -4.04 -5.21 6.07
CA LYS A 176 -2.79 -4.74 6.69
C LYS A 176 -1.61 -5.43 6.02
N ALA A 177 -0.62 -4.62 5.64
CA ALA A 177 0.69 -5.09 5.24
C ALA A 177 1.72 -4.77 6.33
N GLU A 178 2.45 -5.79 6.78
CA GLU A 178 3.59 -5.66 7.69
C GLU A 178 4.89 -5.63 6.90
N LYS A 179 5.74 -4.62 7.13
CA LYS A 179 7.09 -4.60 6.54
C LYS A 179 7.98 -5.60 7.29
N VAL A 180 8.40 -6.67 6.61
CA VAL A 180 9.22 -7.76 7.18
C VAL A 180 10.65 -7.80 6.64
N GLY A 181 10.97 -6.93 5.69
CA GLY A 181 12.30 -6.73 5.13
C GLY A 181 12.40 -5.39 4.40
N ASP A 182 13.56 -5.08 3.84
CA ASP A 182 13.82 -3.79 3.19
C ASP A 182 12.80 -3.49 2.07
N ASN A 183 12.50 -4.50 1.27
CA ASN A 183 11.57 -4.46 0.14
C ASN A 183 10.52 -5.57 0.21
N GLN A 184 10.18 -6.04 1.41
CA GLN A 184 9.22 -7.13 1.61
C GLN A 184 8.10 -6.72 2.54
N ILE A 185 6.88 -7.06 2.13
CA ILE A 185 5.68 -6.93 2.95
C ILE A 185 5.04 -8.29 3.15
N LYS A 186 4.41 -8.49 4.30
CA LYS A 186 3.64 -9.67 4.65
C LYS A 186 2.19 -9.27 4.86
N VAL A 187 1.26 -10.06 4.32
CA VAL A 187 -0.18 -9.80 4.35
C VAL A 187 -0.90 -11.10 4.68
N GLY A 188 -1.88 -11.06 5.58
CA GLY A 188 -2.72 -12.22 5.92
C GLY A 188 -3.97 -12.28 5.05
N PHE A 189 -4.25 -13.44 4.45
CA PHE A 189 -5.42 -13.71 3.62
C PHE A 189 -6.32 -14.77 4.24
N HIS A 190 -7.63 -14.52 4.19
CA HIS A 190 -8.69 -15.46 4.59
C HIS A 190 -9.43 -16.10 3.41
N SER A 191 -8.96 -15.87 2.18
CA SER A 191 -9.56 -16.37 0.94
C SER A 191 -8.50 -17.07 0.10
N ALA A 192 -8.92 -17.92 -0.85
CA ALA A 192 -8.02 -18.66 -1.75
C ALA A 192 -7.26 -17.77 -2.77
N GLY A 193 -7.35 -16.45 -2.66
CA GLY A 193 -6.77 -15.49 -3.59
C GLY A 193 -7.82 -14.74 -4.39
N GLY A 194 -7.42 -14.20 -5.53
CA GLY A 194 -8.20 -13.29 -6.37
C GLY A 194 -7.40 -12.05 -6.78
N PRO A 195 -8.10 -10.99 -7.25
CA PRO A 195 -7.47 -9.72 -7.58
C PRO A 195 -6.78 -9.11 -6.35
N VAL A 196 -5.52 -8.70 -6.52
CA VAL A 196 -4.74 -8.02 -5.48
C VAL A 196 -3.89 -6.88 -6.07
N ALA A 197 -3.72 -5.79 -5.35
CA ALA A 197 -2.77 -4.73 -5.67
C ALA A 197 -2.13 -4.18 -4.41
N VAL A 198 -0.83 -3.88 -4.46
CA VAL A 198 -0.19 -3.12 -3.41
C VAL A 198 -0.58 -1.66 -3.60
N ILE A 199 -1.24 -1.10 -2.59
CA ILE A 199 -1.56 0.33 -2.51
C ILE A 199 -0.74 0.96 -1.39
N TYR A 200 -0.66 2.29 -1.38
CA TYR A 200 0.06 3.00 -0.35
C TYR A 200 -0.57 4.35 -0.05
N ARG A 201 -0.30 4.86 1.15
CA ARG A 201 -0.45 6.28 1.46
C ARG A 201 0.90 6.88 1.80
N GLU A 202 1.05 8.17 1.56
CA GLU A 202 2.26 8.91 1.88
C GLU A 202 2.34 9.13 3.40
N LEU A 203 3.51 8.88 3.98
CA LEU A 203 3.77 9.26 5.37
C LEU A 203 4.10 10.75 5.42
N PRO A 204 3.70 11.47 6.50
CA PRO A 204 4.06 12.86 6.66
C PRO A 204 5.59 13.02 6.58
N GLU A 205 6.06 14.01 5.82
CA GLU A 205 7.48 14.31 5.76
C GLU A 205 7.96 14.69 7.17
N ASP A 206 9.02 14.03 7.63
CA ASP A 206 9.70 14.38 8.87
C ASP A 206 10.28 15.78 8.68
N VAL A 207 9.58 16.79 9.18
CA VAL A 207 10.08 18.16 9.28
C VAL A 207 11.21 18.14 10.29
N GLY A 208 12.40 17.78 9.82
CA GLY A 208 13.61 17.63 10.61
C GLY A 208 13.78 18.82 11.56
N GLU A 209 14.13 18.50 12.80
CA GLU A 209 14.41 19.47 13.85
C GLU A 209 15.25 20.61 13.28
N THR A 210 14.70 21.82 13.27
CA THR A 210 15.48 23.01 12.98
C THR A 210 16.64 23.02 13.98
N GLU A 211 17.87 22.88 13.48
CA GLU A 211 19.06 23.07 14.30
C GLU A 211 18.92 24.40 15.04
N THR A 212 18.68 24.30 16.35
CA THR A 212 18.70 25.47 17.21
C THR A 212 20.17 25.83 17.36
N ASP A 213 20.61 26.77 16.53
CA ASP A 213 21.92 27.38 16.62
C ASP A 213 22.02 28.06 17.99
N VAL A 214 22.59 27.33 18.97
CA VAL A 214 22.85 27.84 20.32
C VAL A 214 23.99 28.85 20.21
N VAL A 215 23.63 30.11 19.99
CA VAL A 215 24.56 31.22 20.21
C VAL A 215 24.78 31.34 21.72
N ALA A 216 25.92 30.83 22.20
CA ALA A 216 26.35 30.96 23.58
C ALA A 216 26.62 32.45 23.94
N PRO A 217 26.32 32.87 25.19
CA PRO A 217 26.54 34.25 25.67
C PRO A 217 28.01 34.63 25.87
#